data_AF-A0A8T4X1R1-F1
#
_entry.id   AF-A0A8T4X1R1-F1
#
_cell.length_a   1.000
_cell.length_b   1.000
_cell.length_c   1.000
_cell.angle_alpha   90.00
_cell.angle_beta   90.00
_cell.angle_gamma   90.00
#
_symmetry.space_group_name_H-M   'P 1'
#
loop_
_entity.id
_entity.type
_entity.pdbx_description
1 polymer ?
#
loop_
_entity_poly.entity_id
_entity_poly.type
_entity_poly.pdbx_seq_one_letter_code
_entity_poly.pdbx_strand_id
1 'polypeptide(L)' 'MTPINNNMHCDDKRMIVVLKESILNYFNELKEKDFDDEFALKNLNESIIEYKEYKLSLKEK' A
#
# COMPACT_ATOMS: atom_id res chain seq x y z
N MET A 1 13.79 -24.29 -22.38
CA MET A 1 12.58 -23.46 -22.17
C MET A 1 12.15 -23.64 -20.73
N THR A 2 12.55 -22.74 -19.84
CA THR A 2 12.09 -22.77 -18.43
C THR A 2 10.77 -21.99 -18.34
N PRO A 3 9.67 -22.58 -17.86
CA PRO A 3 8.46 -21.83 -17.61
C PRO A 3 8.67 -21.03 -16.32
N ILE A 4 9.05 -19.76 -16.44
CA ILE A 4 9.02 -18.84 -15.31
C ILE A 4 7.60 -18.29 -15.27
N ASN A 5 6.74 -18.94 -14.48
CA ASN A 5 5.45 -18.35 -14.13
C ASN A 5 5.15 -18.59 -12.65
N ASN A 6 6.02 -18.05 -11.78
CA ASN A 6 5.81 -18.03 -10.31
C ASN A 6 6.26 -16.71 -9.63
N ASN A 7 6.76 -15.70 -10.37
CA ASN A 7 7.23 -14.44 -9.75
C ASN A 7 6.10 -13.44 -9.45
N MET A 8 5.07 -13.38 -10.30
CA MET A 8 4.02 -12.35 -10.17
C MET A 8 3.28 -12.41 -8.82
N HIS A 9 3.02 -13.62 -8.31
CA HIS A 9 2.30 -13.78 -7.05
C HIS A 9 3.16 -13.44 -5.80
N CYS A 10 4.49 -13.54 -5.91
CA CYS A 10 5.41 -13.16 -4.84
C CYS A 10 5.54 -11.63 -4.75
N ASP A 11 5.62 -10.98 -5.93
CA ASP A 11 5.58 -9.52 -6.05
C ASP A 11 4.27 -8.96 -5.52
N ASP A 12 3.14 -9.64 -5.78
CA ASP A 12 1.84 -9.15 -5.35
C ASP A 12 1.65 -9.14 -3.82
N LYS A 13 2.14 -10.19 -3.15
CA LYS A 13 2.14 -10.24 -1.68
C LYS A 13 3.08 -9.19 -1.09
N ARG A 14 4.23 -8.98 -1.70
CA ARG A 14 5.20 -7.95 -1.28
C ARG A 14 4.62 -6.55 -1.40
N MET A 15 3.91 -6.25 -2.49
CA MET A 15 3.29 -4.93 -2.70
C MET A 15 2.21 -4.62 -1.65
N ILE A 16 1.37 -5.60 -1.30
CA ILE A 16 0.39 -5.43 -0.21
C ILE A 16 1.07 -5.08 1.12
N VAL A 17 2.20 -5.73 1.42
CA VAL A 17 2.93 -5.47 2.67
C VAL A 17 3.47 -4.04 2.68
N VAL A 18 4.11 -3.61 1.58
CA VAL A 18 4.65 -2.26 1.43
C VAL A 18 3.55 -1.20 1.59
N LEU A 19 2.40 -1.38 0.92
CA LEU A 19 1.28 -0.44 1.02
C LEU A 19 0.73 -0.33 2.45
N LYS A 20 0.66 -1.44 3.19
CA LYS A 20 0.25 -1.43 4.60
C LYS A 20 1.27 -0.72 5.49
N GLU A 21 2.56 -0.93 5.26
CA GLU A 21 3.63 -0.25 6.00
C GLU A 21 3.61 1.26 5.75
N SER A 22 3.42 1.70 4.50
CA SER A 22 3.28 3.12 4.16
C SER A 22 2.09 3.76 4.87
N ILE A 23 0.92 3.12 4.86
CA ILE A 23 -0.27 3.58 5.60
C ILE A 23 0.05 3.73 7.10
N LEU A 24 0.72 2.74 7.69
CA LEU A 24 1.05 2.74 9.11
C LEU A 24 2.04 3.87 9.45
N ASN A 25 3.03 4.10 8.60
CA ASN A 25 4.02 5.17 8.78
C ASN A 25 3.35 6.55 8.74
N TYR A 26 2.57 6.85 7.70
CA TYR A 26 1.87 8.14 7.62
C TYR A 26 0.89 8.34 8.77
N PHE A 27 0.20 7.29 9.21
CA PHE A 27 -0.68 7.38 10.38
C PHE A 27 0.09 7.68 11.67
N ASN A 28 1.28 7.09 11.86
CA ASN A 28 2.12 7.36 13.03
C ASN A 28 2.71 8.78 12.97
N GLU A 29 3.17 9.23 11.81
CA GLU A 29 3.63 10.62 11.61
C GLU A 29 2.52 11.64 11.92
N LEU A 30 1.29 11.34 11.51
CA LEU A 30 0.13 12.16 11.83
C LEU A 30 -0.19 12.17 13.32
N LYS A 31 -0.08 11.01 13.99
CA LYS A 31 -0.24 10.93 15.45
C LYS A 31 0.74 11.82 16.20
N GLU A 32 2.00 11.88 15.75
CA GLU A 32 3.03 12.72 16.36
C GLU A 32 2.76 14.22 16.15
N LYS A 33 1.99 14.57 15.12
CA LYS A 33 1.66 15.95 14.73
C LYS A 33 0.22 16.36 15.07
N ASP A 34 -0.46 15.61 15.95
CA ASP A 34 -1.88 15.81 16.31
C ASP A 34 -2.81 15.94 15.08
N PHE A 35 -2.48 15.22 14.00
CA PHE A 35 -3.20 15.22 12.72
C PHE A 35 -3.30 16.60 12.03
N ASP A 36 -2.40 17.55 12.32
CA ASP A 36 -2.38 18.90 11.72
C ASP A 36 -1.52 18.99 10.44
N ASP A 37 -0.92 17.88 10.00
CA ASP A 37 -0.10 17.85 8.79
C ASP A 37 -0.93 17.44 7.56
N GLU A 38 -1.37 18.44 6.81
CA GLU A 38 -2.16 18.28 5.57
C GLU A 38 -1.43 17.41 4.53
N PHE A 39 -0.11 17.51 4.44
CA PHE A 39 0.67 16.71 3.50
C PHE A 39 0.67 15.24 3.90
N ALA A 40 0.88 14.93 5.18
CA ALA A 40 0.81 13.57 5.68
C ALA A 40 -0.62 12.99 5.60
N LEU A 41 -1.66 13.81 5.81
CA LEU A 41 -3.07 13.42 5.61
C LEU A 41 -3.34 13.03 4.16
N LYS A 42 -2.86 13.84 3.21
CA LYS A 42 -3.00 13.56 1.79
C LYS A 42 -2.31 12.25 1.40
N ASN A 43 -1.06 12.06 1.83
CA ASN A 43 -0.30 10.84 1.52
C ASN A 43 -0.91 9.58 2.16
N LEU A 44 -1.45 9.70 3.38
CA LEU A 44 -2.20 8.62 4.01
C LEU A 44 -3.41 8.22 3.17
N ASN A 45 -4.19 9.20 2.72
CA ASN A 45 -5.38 8.96 1.90
C ASN A 45 -5.02 8.32 0.55
N GLU A 46 -4.00 8.83 -0.13
CA GLU A 46 -3.49 8.26 -1.39
C GLU A 46 -3.03 6.80 -1.19
N SER A 47 -2.27 6.52 -0.13
CA SER A 47 -1.80 5.15 0.18
C SER A 47 -2.96 4.18 0.46
N ILE A 48 -4.03 4.65 1.11
CA ILE A 48 -5.25 3.86 1.36
C ILE A 48 -6.00 3.56 0.04
N ILE A 49 -6.10 4.54 -0.85
CA ILE A 49 -6.73 4.38 -2.17
C ILE A 49 -5.94 3.35 -2.98
N GLU A 50 -4.61 3.52 -3.09
CA GLU A 50 -3.74 2.61 -3.82
C GLU A 50 -3.83 1.17 -3.28
N TYR A 51 -3.84 0.99 -1.95
CA TYR A 51 -4.07 -0.33 -1.34
C TYR A 51 -5.40 -0.95 -1.75
N LYS A 52 -6.49 -0.17 -1.78
CA LYS A 52 -7.82 -0.66 -2.17
C LYS A 52 -7.85 -1.06 -3.63
N GLU A 53 -7.36 -0.20 -4.53
CA GLU A 53 -7.31 -0.43 -5.97
C GLU A 53 -6.45 -1.67 -6.27
N TYR A 54 -5.27 -1.74 -5.67
CA TYR A 54 -4.39 -2.88 -5.81
C TYR A 54 -5.06 -4.18 -5.33
N LYS A 55 -5.68 -4.15 -4.15
CA LYS A 55 -6.40 -5.32 -3.63
C LYS A 55 -7.60 -5.73 -4.50
N LEU A 56 -8.28 -4.79 -5.15
CA LEU A 56 -9.34 -5.09 -6.11
C LEU A 56 -8.77 -5.76 -7.36
N SER A 57 -7.65 -5.25 -7.89
CA SER A 57 -6.97 -5.83 -9.06
C SER A 57 -6.53 -7.29 -8.87
N LEU A 58 -6.30 -7.71 -7.62
CA LEU A 58 -5.99 -9.10 -7.26
C LEU A 58 -7.20 -10.01 -7.15
N LYS A 59 -8.42 -9.46 -6.98
CA LYS A 59 -9.68 -10.23 -6.93
C LYS A 59 -10.29 -10.47 -8.31
N GLU A 60 -9.94 -9.64 -9.29
CA GLU A 60 -10.43 -9.74 -10.68
C GLU A 60 -9.53 -10.62 -11.58
N LYS A 61 -8.44 -11.18 -11.03
CA LYS A 61 -7.57 -12.19 -11.67
C LYS A 61 -7.97 -13.61 -11.25
#